data_AF-A0A379VJ56-F1
#
_entry.id   AF-A0A379VJ56-F1
#
_cell.length_a   1.000
_cell.length_b   1.000
_cell.length_c   1.000
_cell.angle_alpha   90.00
_cell.angle_beta   90.00
_cell.angle_gamma   90.00
#
_symmetry.space_group_name_H-M   'P 1'
#
loop_
_entity.id
_entity.type
_entity.pdbx_description
1 polymer ?
#
loop_
_entity_poly.entity_id
_entity_poly.type
_entity_poly.pdbx_seq_one_letter_code
_entity_poly.pdbx_strand_id
1 'polypeptide(L)'
;MKKIRPLTEADVTAESAFFMQRRQVLKALGISAAALSLPSTAQADLFSWFKGNDRPKAPAGKPLEFSQPAAWRSDLALTPEDKVTGYNNFYEFGLDKADPAANAGSLKPNRGR
;
A
#
# COMPACT_ATOMS: atom_id res chain seq x y z
N MET A 1 -20.63 -37.66 28.87
CA MET A 1 -20.17 -37.18 30.19
C MET A 1 -19.14 -36.08 29.98
N LYS A 2 -19.36 -34.87 30.51
CA LYS A 2 -18.44 -33.73 30.35
C LYS A 2 -17.23 -33.96 31.25
N LYS A 3 -16.01 -34.06 30.69
CA LYS A 3 -14.78 -34.19 31.47
C LYS A 3 -14.64 -32.96 32.36
N ILE A 4 -14.80 -33.15 33.67
CA ILE A 4 -14.57 -32.12 34.68
C ILE A 4 -13.05 -31.92 34.73
N ARG A 5 -12.59 -30.72 34.37
CA ARG A 5 -11.17 -30.38 34.50
C ARG A 5 -10.87 -30.16 35.98
N PRO A 6 -9.73 -30.67 36.50
CA PRO A 6 -9.34 -30.41 37.87
C PRO A 6 -9.13 -28.90 38.05
N LEU A 7 -9.73 -28.34 39.10
CA LEU A 7 -9.53 -26.94 39.46
C LEU A 7 -8.08 -26.73 39.87
N THR A 8 -7.48 -25.69 39.32
CA THR A 8 -6.11 -25.28 39.61
C THR A 8 -6.11 -24.08 40.53
N GLU A 9 -4.97 -23.79 41.16
CA GLU A 9 -4.79 -22.60 42.00
C GLU A 9 -5.12 -21.30 41.24
N ALA A 10 -4.96 -21.28 39.92
CA ALA A 10 -5.34 -20.17 39.05
C ALA A 10 -6.85 -19.94 38.96
N ASP A 11 -7.68 -20.96 39.22
CA ASP A 11 -9.15 -20.85 39.21
C ASP A 11 -9.70 -20.27 40.52
N VAL A 12 -8.87 -20.13 41.57
CA VAL A 12 -9.26 -19.58 42.88
C VAL A 12 -9.50 -18.07 42.79
N THR A 13 -8.77 -17.37 41.93
CA THR A 13 -8.93 -15.94 41.67
C THR A 13 -9.42 -15.69 40.26
N ALA A 14 -10.59 -15.08 40.11
CA ALA A 14 -11.10 -14.67 38.80
C ALA A 14 -10.16 -13.61 38.18
N GLU A 15 -9.32 -14.03 37.23
CA GLU A 15 -8.32 -13.18 36.56
C GLU A 15 -8.96 -11.93 35.92
N SER A 16 -10.21 -12.05 35.47
CA SER A 16 -11.01 -10.97 34.90
C SER A 16 -11.27 -9.80 35.86
N ALA A 17 -11.36 -10.07 37.18
CA ALA A 17 -11.65 -9.06 38.18
C ALA A 17 -10.39 -8.28 38.63
N PHE A 18 -9.22 -8.92 38.64
CA PHE A 18 -8.02 -8.34 39.26
C PHE A 18 -6.88 -8.02 38.27
N PHE A 19 -6.71 -8.78 37.18
CA PHE A 19 -5.55 -8.64 36.28
C PHE A 19 -5.85 -7.92 34.96
N MET A 20 -7.11 -7.86 34.53
CA MET A 20 -7.48 -7.29 33.23
C MET A 20 -7.29 -5.77 33.16
N GLN A 21 -7.56 -5.01 34.23
CA GLN A 21 -7.41 -3.55 34.23
C GLN A 21 -5.96 -3.10 34.02
N ARG A 22 -5.01 -3.70 34.75
CA ARG A 22 -3.57 -3.40 34.57
C ARG A 22 -3.09 -3.70 33.15
N ARG A 23 -3.54 -4.82 32.58
CA ARG A 23 -3.21 -5.20 31.20
C ARG A 23 -3.83 -4.25 30.17
N GLN A 24 -5.05 -3.76 30.40
CA GLN A 24 -5.67 -2.77 29.54
C GLN A 24 -4.94 -1.42 29.58
N VAL A 25 -4.55 -0.96 30.77
CA VAL A 25 -3.76 0.27 30.94
C VAL A 25 -2.41 0.16 30.22
N LEU A 26 -1.69 -0.95 30.40
CA LEU A 26 -0.42 -1.22 29.71
C LEU A 26 -0.57 -1.26 28.18
N LYS A 27 -1.65 -1.88 27.67
CA LYS A 27 -1.95 -1.90 26.23
C LYS A 27 -2.20 -0.48 25.70
N ALA A 28 -3.01 0.31 26.40
CA ALA A 28 -3.31 1.68 26.00
C ALA A 28 -2.03 2.55 25.99
N LEU A 29 -1.23 2.48 27.04
CA LEU A 29 0.07 3.17 27.12
C LEU A 29 1.02 2.75 26.00
N GLY A 30 1.11 1.46 25.70
CA GLY A 30 1.95 0.94 24.62
C GLY A 30 1.53 1.48 23.24
N ILE A 31 0.22 1.51 22.96
CA ILE A 31 -0.32 2.06 21.70
C ILE A 31 -0.05 3.57 21.61
N SER A 32 -0.30 4.32 22.67
CA SER A 32 -0.06 5.77 22.69
C SER A 32 1.41 6.12 22.53
N ALA A 33 2.32 5.40 23.19
CA ALA A 33 3.75 5.59 23.02
C ALA A 33 4.21 5.27 21.59
N ALA A 34 3.71 4.20 20.99
CA ALA A 34 3.99 3.86 19.60
C ALA A 34 3.49 4.94 18.64
N ALA A 35 2.27 5.46 18.85
CA ALA A 35 1.72 6.55 18.03
C ALA A 35 2.56 7.84 18.12
N LEU A 36 3.05 8.19 19.32
CA LEU A 36 3.90 9.36 19.51
C LEU A 36 5.32 9.18 18.95
N SER A 37 5.78 7.94 18.81
CA SER A 37 7.06 7.63 18.15
C SER A 37 7.01 7.70 16.63
N LEU A 38 5.82 7.83 16.03
CA LEU A 38 5.68 7.99 14.59
C LEU A 38 6.15 9.40 14.18
N PRO A 39 7.09 9.51 13.22
CA PRO A 39 7.55 10.81 12.74
C PRO A 39 6.42 11.58 12.06
N SER A 40 6.07 12.75 12.61
CA SER A 40 5.03 13.65 12.09
C SER A 40 5.36 14.30 10.74
N THR A 41 6.62 14.17 10.28
CA THR A 41 7.13 14.78 9.05
C THR A 41 7.17 13.83 7.86
N ALA A 42 6.82 12.54 8.04
CA ALA A 42 6.66 11.61 6.93
C ALA A 42 5.33 11.89 6.22
N GLN A 43 5.34 12.72 5.17
CA GLN A 43 4.21 12.99 4.27
C GLN A 43 3.86 11.79 3.36
N ALA A 44 4.35 10.59 3.67
CA ALA A 44 3.85 9.38 3.03
C ALA A 44 2.46 9.12 3.61
N ASP A 45 1.43 9.40 2.80
CA ASP A 45 0.03 9.24 3.14
C ASP A 45 -0.18 7.83 3.74
N LEU A 46 -0.35 7.71 5.07
CA LEU A 46 -0.57 6.42 5.75
C LEU A 46 -1.78 5.68 5.16
N PHE A 47 -2.71 6.42 4.56
CA PHE A 47 -3.84 5.89 3.82
C PHE A 47 -3.46 5.20 2.51
N SER A 48 -2.25 5.38 1.95
CA SER A 48 -1.79 4.71 0.73
C SER A 48 -1.58 3.21 0.93
N TRP A 49 -1.20 2.79 2.14
CA TRP A 49 -1.04 1.38 2.50
C TRP A 49 -2.38 0.67 2.73
N PHE A 50 -3.39 1.42 3.20
CA PHE A 50 -4.75 0.91 3.43
C PHE A 50 -5.68 1.05 2.22
N LYS A 51 -5.42 2.00 1.31
CA LYS A 51 -6.10 2.08 0.01
C LYS A 51 -5.53 0.95 -0.84
N GLY A 52 -6.37 -0.06 -1.09
CA GLY A 52 -6.07 -1.11 -2.06
C GLY A 52 -5.65 -0.52 -3.41
N ASN A 53 -5.09 -1.38 -4.25
CA ASN A 53 -4.44 -1.06 -5.55
C ASN A 53 -5.33 -0.36 -6.61
N ASP A 54 -6.45 0.25 -6.23
CA ASP A 54 -7.34 1.09 -7.03
C ASP A 54 -6.67 2.45 -7.31
N ARG A 55 -5.51 2.40 -7.96
CA ARG A 55 -4.84 3.59 -8.49
C ARG A 55 -5.40 3.85 -9.89
N PRO A 56 -5.66 5.12 -10.25
CA PRO A 56 -6.24 5.46 -11.54
C PRO A 56 -5.36 4.92 -12.68
N LYS A 57 -6.01 4.34 -13.69
CA LYS A 57 -5.32 3.83 -14.89
C LYS A 57 -4.64 5.01 -15.60
N ALA A 58 -3.44 4.77 -16.14
CA ALA A 58 -2.72 5.79 -16.89
C ALA A 58 -3.61 6.35 -18.03
N PRO A 59 -3.57 7.66 -18.31
CA PRO A 59 -4.39 8.26 -19.35
C PRO A 59 -4.08 7.66 -20.73
N ALA A 60 -5.14 7.39 -21.51
CA ALA A 60 -5.00 6.78 -22.83
C ALA A 60 -4.34 7.76 -23.82
N GLY A 61 -3.32 7.27 -24.55
CA GLY A 61 -2.63 8.02 -25.59
C GLY A 61 -3.44 8.18 -26.87
N LYS A 62 -2.98 9.07 -27.77
CA LYS A 62 -3.54 9.23 -29.12
C LYS A 62 -2.84 8.26 -30.09
N PRO A 63 -3.57 7.54 -30.97
CA PRO A 63 -2.95 6.68 -31.97
C PRO A 63 -2.14 7.49 -32.98
N LEU A 64 -1.05 6.91 -33.47
CA LEU A 64 -0.13 7.47 -34.45
C LEU A 64 0.14 6.44 -35.56
N GLU A 65 0.40 6.92 -36.77
CA GLU A 65 0.84 6.10 -37.89
C GLU A 65 2.36 5.88 -37.82
N PHE A 66 2.82 4.63 -37.98
CA PHE A 66 4.25 4.29 -37.94
C PHE A 66 4.57 3.08 -38.84
N SER A 67 5.84 2.96 -39.25
CA SER A 67 6.32 1.81 -40.01
C SER A 67 6.80 0.68 -39.09
N GLN A 68 6.70 -0.58 -39.55
CA GLN A 68 7.13 -1.76 -38.78
C GLN A 68 8.20 -2.57 -39.53
N PRO A 69 9.47 -2.12 -39.58
CA PRO A 69 10.55 -2.85 -40.25
C PRO A 69 10.78 -4.24 -39.62
N ALA A 70 11.06 -5.25 -40.46
CA ALA A 70 11.30 -6.62 -39.99
C ALA A 70 12.50 -6.72 -39.04
N ALA A 71 13.53 -5.88 -39.23
CA ALA A 71 14.72 -5.85 -38.38
C ALA A 71 14.45 -5.47 -36.91
N TRP A 72 13.33 -4.79 -36.63
CA TRP A 72 12.96 -4.34 -35.29
C TRP A 72 11.75 -5.09 -34.71
N ARG A 73 11.27 -6.12 -35.41
CA ARG A 73 10.23 -7.03 -34.90
C ARG A 73 10.90 -8.21 -34.22
N SER A 74 10.53 -8.47 -32.97
CA SER A 74 10.92 -9.67 -32.24
C SER A 74 9.73 -10.60 -32.09
N ASP A 75 9.96 -11.91 -32.10
CA ASP A 75 8.95 -12.92 -31.79
C ASP A 75 8.76 -13.15 -30.28
N LEU A 76 9.26 -12.23 -29.44
CA LEU A 76 9.14 -12.30 -27.99
C LEU A 76 7.71 -11.99 -27.54
N ALA A 77 7.29 -12.64 -26.45
CA ALA A 77 6.02 -12.33 -25.81
C ALA A 77 6.03 -10.87 -25.31
N LEU A 78 5.05 -10.08 -25.77
CA LEU A 78 4.93 -8.68 -25.39
C LEU A 78 4.38 -8.55 -23.96
N THR A 79 4.95 -7.61 -23.21
CA THR A 79 4.38 -7.20 -21.92
C THR A 79 3.02 -6.55 -22.15
N PRO A 80 1.98 -6.89 -21.36
CA PRO A 80 0.68 -6.24 -21.45
C PRO A 80 0.79 -4.72 -21.30
N GLU A 81 0.05 -3.97 -22.13
CA GLU A 81 0.07 -2.51 -22.16
C GLU A 81 -0.21 -1.88 -20.78
N ASP A 82 -1.11 -2.49 -19.99
CA ASP A 82 -1.45 -2.05 -18.63
C ASP A 82 -0.24 -2.06 -17.69
N LYS A 83 0.71 -2.98 -17.88
CA LYS A 83 1.94 -3.03 -17.09
C LYS A 83 2.97 -2.04 -17.60
N VAL A 84 3.08 -1.87 -18.92
CA VAL A 84 3.97 -0.87 -19.54
C VAL A 84 3.59 0.55 -19.10
N THR A 85 2.31 0.85 -19.02
CA THR A 85 1.81 2.19 -18.64
C THR A 85 1.58 2.37 -17.14
N GLY A 86 1.39 1.28 -16.39
CA GLY A 86 1.09 1.32 -14.95
C GLY A 86 2.25 1.03 -14.00
N TYR A 87 3.34 0.40 -14.46
CA TYR A 87 4.48 -0.01 -13.63
C TYR A 87 5.77 0.67 -14.11
N ASN A 88 6.01 1.88 -13.59
CA ASN A 88 7.04 2.78 -14.10
C ASN A 88 7.97 3.25 -12.99
N ASN A 89 9.20 3.61 -13.36
CA ASN A 89 10.14 4.33 -12.50
C ASN A 89 10.28 5.75 -13.03
N PHE A 90 9.50 6.69 -12.48
CA PHE A 90 9.58 8.12 -12.79
C PHE A 90 9.57 8.90 -11.48
N TYR A 91 10.75 9.17 -10.95
CA TYR A 91 10.95 9.61 -9.56
C TYR A 91 10.39 11.00 -9.27
N GLU A 92 10.28 11.84 -10.30
CA GLU A 92 9.67 13.16 -10.22
C GLU A 92 8.16 13.09 -9.92
N PHE A 93 7.54 11.93 -10.15
CA PHE A 93 6.12 11.69 -9.91
C PHE A 93 5.85 10.72 -8.74
N GLY A 94 6.88 10.32 -7.98
CA GLY A 94 6.75 9.47 -6.80
C GLY A 94 7.76 8.31 -6.78
N LEU A 95 7.82 7.60 -5.65
CA LEU A 95 8.78 6.51 -5.41
C LEU A 95 8.15 5.13 -5.65
N ASP A 96 6.83 5.00 -5.51
CA ASP A 96 6.15 3.75 -5.81
C ASP A 96 5.98 3.58 -7.32
N LYS A 97 5.93 2.33 -7.75
CA LYS A 97 5.87 1.95 -9.18
C LYS A 97 4.60 2.41 -9.90
N ALA A 98 3.54 2.69 -9.15
CA ALA A 98 2.26 3.15 -9.68
C ALA A 98 2.02 4.66 -9.44
N ASP A 99 2.94 5.37 -8.77
CA ASP A 99 2.84 6.82 -8.61
C ASP A 99 2.99 7.58 -9.93
N PRO A 100 3.88 7.18 -10.86
CA PRO A 100 3.96 7.81 -12.17
C PRO A 100 2.64 7.77 -12.94
N ALA A 101 1.94 6.63 -12.90
CA ALA A 101 0.66 6.47 -13.59
C ALA A 101 -0.43 7.39 -13.03
N ALA A 102 -0.40 7.67 -11.72
CA ALA A 102 -1.35 8.54 -11.05
C ALA A 102 -1.02 10.04 -11.20
N ASN A 103 0.26 10.41 -11.18
CA ASN A 103 0.68 11.81 -11.05
C ASN A 103 1.19 12.46 -12.35
N ALA A 104 1.62 11.67 -13.35
CA ALA A 104 2.20 12.20 -14.60
C ALA A 104 1.19 12.98 -15.46
N GLY A 105 -0.12 12.85 -15.23
CA GLY A 105 -1.16 13.63 -15.92
C GLY A 105 -1.10 15.15 -15.66
N SER A 106 -0.40 15.57 -14.60
CA SER A 106 -0.14 16.99 -14.31
C SER A 106 0.92 17.62 -15.22
N LEU A 107 1.74 16.79 -15.87
CA LEU A 107 2.75 17.25 -16.81
C LEU A 107 2.09 17.74 -18.09
N LYS A 108 2.52 18.90 -18.59
CA LYS A 108 2.14 19.41 -19.91
C LYS A 108 3.25 19.06 -20.92
N PRO A 109 3.19 17.90 -21.60
CA PRO A 109 4.24 17.48 -22.54
C PRO A 109 4.26 18.34 -23.81
N ASN A 110 3.14 18.99 -24.14
CA ASN A 110 3.04 19.89 -25.28
C ASN A 110 3.10 21.34 -24.78
N ARG A 111 4.18 22.06 -25.11
CA ARG A 111 4.12 23.52 -25.14
C ARG A 111 3.24 23.90 -26.32
N GLY A 112 2.16 24.65 -26.04
CA GLY A 112 1.23 25.11 -27.07
C GLY A 112 1.99 25.69 -28.26
N ARG A 113 1.68 25.15 -29.44
CA ARG A 113 1.76 25.89 -30.70
C ARG A 113 0.37 26.43 -31.00
#